data_AF-A0A1H6CZ50-F1
#
_entry.id   AF-A0A1H6CZ50-F1
#
_cell.length_a   1.000
_cell.length_b   1.000
_cell.length_c   1.000
_cell.angle_alpha   90.00
_cell.angle_beta   90.00
_cell.angle_gamma   90.00
#
_symmetry.space_group_name_H-M   'P 1'
#
loop_
_entity.id
_entity.type
_entity.pdbx_description
1 polymer ?
#
loop_
_entity_poly.entity_id
_entity_poly.type
_entity_poly.pdbx_seq_one_letter_code
_entity_poly.pdbx_strand_id
1 'polypeptide(L)' 'MSRFRFVADHAGVFDVRRLCWVLGVFRSGLYRWLRAAPVRAARRADDARLVACIGVVHAVSG' A
#
# COMPACT_ATOMS: atom_id res chain seq x y z
N MET A 1 3.99 -5.01 -5.28
CA MET A 1 4.79 -3.84 -4.82
C MET A 1 4.32 -2.58 -5.56
N SER A 2 4.16 -1.44 -4.89
CA SER A 2 3.64 -0.20 -5.51
C SER A 2 4.78 0.76 -5.84
N ARG A 3 4.76 1.36 -7.04
CA ARG A 3 5.71 2.43 -7.45
C ARG A 3 5.74 3.60 -6.45
N PHE A 4 4.60 3.96 -5.90
CA PHE A 4 4.50 5.03 -4.89
C PHE A 4 5.16 4.66 -3.56
N ARG A 5 5.11 3.38 -3.18
CA ARG A 5 5.83 2.90 -1.99
C ARG A 5 7.33 3.05 -2.17
N PHE A 6 7.86 2.61 -3.31
CA PHE A 6 9.29 2.77 -3.60
C PHE A 6 9.70 4.26 -3.53
N VAL A 7 8.93 5.17 -4.13
CA VAL A 7 9.23 6.60 -4.02
C VAL A 7 9.25 7.08 -2.57
N ALA A 8 8.28 6.66 -1.75
CA ALA A 8 8.22 7.03 -0.33
C ALA A 8 9.40 6.48 0.47
N ASP A 9 9.75 5.21 0.27
CA ASP A 9 10.81 4.51 0.99
C ASP A 9 12.21 5.11 0.67
N HIS A 10 12.38 5.74 -0.50
CA HIS A 10 13.66 6.30 -0.96
C HIS A 10 13.72 7.84 -1.00
N ALA A 11 12.67 8.55 -0.58
CA ALA A 11 12.58 10.01 -0.63
C ALA A 11 13.60 10.74 0.26
N GLY A 12 14.17 10.07 1.27
CA GLY A 12 15.22 10.62 2.14
C GLY A 12 16.63 10.53 1.54
N VAL A 13 16.81 9.73 0.49
CA VAL A 13 18.12 9.51 -0.16
C VAL A 13 18.17 10.17 -1.54
N PHE A 14 17.05 10.16 -2.27
CA PHE A 14 16.95 10.74 -3.60
C PHE A 14 15.81 11.73 -3.70
N ASP A 15 15.99 12.73 -4.57
CA ASP A 15 14.94 13.70 -4.85
C ASP A 15 13.67 13.02 -5.41
N VAL A 16 12.53 13.38 -4.81
CA VAL A 16 11.21 12.82 -5.15
C VAL A 16 10.84 13.09 -6.61
N ARG A 17 11.24 14.24 -7.18
CA ARG A 17 10.95 14.55 -8.59
C ARG A 17 11.72 13.59 -9.51
N ARG A 18 12.99 13.31 -9.22
CA ARG A 18 13.78 12.30 -9.95
C ARG A 18 13.13 10.92 -9.86
N LEU A 19 12.79 10.47 -8.65
CA LEU A 19 12.15 9.16 -8.44
C LEU A 19 10.81 9.05 -9.18
N CYS A 20 9.97 10.08 -9.10
CA CYS A 20 8.69 10.12 -9.82
C CYS A 20 8.88 10.04 -11.34
N TRP A 21 9.87 10.75 -11.88
CA TRP A 21 10.17 10.75 -13.31
C TRP A 21 10.64 9.37 -13.80
N VAL A 22 11.63 8.78 -13.13
CA VAL A 22 12.18 7.45 -13.50
C VAL A 22 11.11 6.36 -13.47
N LEU A 23 10.17 6.43 -12.52
CA LEU A 23 9.12 5.42 -12.34
C LEU A 23 7.82 5.72 -13.11
N GLY A 24 7.77 6.82 -13.87
CA GLY A 24 6.58 7.23 -14.62
C GLY A 24 5.34 7.44 -13.74
N VAL A 25 5.52 8.09 -12.57
CA VAL A 25 4.41 8.45 -11.67
C VAL A 25 4.36 9.95 -11.43
N PHE A 26 3.17 10.48 -11.19
CA PHE A 26 2.99 11.90 -10.86
C PHE A 26 3.18 12.17 -9.36
N ARG A 27 3.81 13.30 -9.02
CA ARG A 27 3.96 13.78 -7.63
C ARG A 27 2.60 13.96 -6.94
N SER A 28 1.60 14.46 -7.65
CA SER A 28 0.24 14.58 -7.11
C SER A 28 -0.37 13.22 -6.74
N GLY A 29 -0.07 12.18 -7.55
CA GLY A 29 -0.41 10.80 -7.27
C GLY A 29 0.29 10.26 -6.02
N LEU A 30 1.58 10.58 -5.84
CA LEU A 30 2.32 10.23 -4.63
C LEU A 30 1.65 10.78 -3.37
N TYR A 31 1.34 12.08 -3.34
CA TYR A 31 0.71 12.67 -2.16
C TYR A 31 -0.71 12.14 -1.91
N ARG A 32 -1.49 11.85 -2.96
CA ARG A 32 -2.78 11.15 -2.82
C ARG A 32 -2.58 9.75 -2.23
N TRP A 33 -1.58 9.03 -2.71
CA TRP A 33 -1.23 7.72 -2.19
C TRP A 33 -0.79 7.79 -0.73
N LEU A 34 0.03 8.77 -0.34
CA LEU A 34 0.42 8.97 1.06
C LEU A 34 -0.80 9.26 1.95
N ARG A 35 -1.69 10.18 1.55
CA ARG A 35 -2.92 10.50 2.29
C ARG A 35 -3.87 9.31 2.44
N ALA A 36 -3.87 8.38 1.49
CA ALA A 36 -4.68 7.17 1.55
C ALA A 36 -4.06 6.04 2.41
N ALA A 37 -2.91 6.27 3.06
CA ALA A 37 -2.28 5.30 3.97
C ALA A 37 -3.22 4.77 5.07
N PRO A 38 -3.94 5.60 5.85
CA PRO A 38 -4.86 5.11 6.88
C PRO A 38 -5.98 4.24 6.29
N VAL A 39 -6.56 4.65 5.16
CA VAL A 39 -7.61 3.88 4.47
C VAL A 39 -7.09 2.51 4.03
N ARG A 40 -5.86 2.45 3.49
CA ARG A 40 -5.23 1.16 3.15
C ARG A 40 -4.94 0.30 4.37
N ALA A 41 -4.54 0.90 5.49
CA ALA A 41 -4.30 0.17 6.72
C ALA A 41 -5.60 -0.43 7.29
N ALA A 42 -6.68 0.34 7.31
CA ALA A 42 -8.01 -0.15 7.71
C ALA A 42 -8.46 -1.33 6.85
N ARG A 43 -8.41 -1.19 5.52
CA ARG A 43 -8.74 -2.29 4.59
C ARG A 43 -7.93 -3.55 4.86
N ARG A 44 -6.62 -3.43 5.08
CA ARG A 44 -5.76 -4.59 5.41
C ARG A 44 -6.17 -5.28 6.72
N ALA A 45 -6.57 -4.50 7.72
CA ALA A 45 -7.05 -5.05 8.98
C ALA A 45 -8.38 -5.80 8.79
N ASP A 46 -9.29 -5.24 7.99
CA ASP A 46 -10.56 -5.88 7.67
C ASP A 46 -10.35 -7.15 6.83
N ASP A 47 -9.46 -7.11 5.84
CA ASP A 47 -9.07 -8.28 5.04
C ASP A 47 -8.47 -9.37 5.94
N ALA A 48 -7.62 -9.01 6.91
CA ALA A 48 -7.04 -9.97 7.85
C ALA A 48 -8.11 -10.64 8.74
N ARG A 49 -9.11 -9.87 9.19
CA ARG A 49 -10.27 -10.42 9.93
C ARG A 49 -11.06 -11.40 9.06
N LEU A 50 -11.32 -11.02 7.82
CA LEU A 50 -12.08 -11.84 6.87
C LEU A 50 -11.34 -13.15 6.56
N VAL A 51 -10.02 -13.09 6.33
CA VAL A 51 -9.18 -14.27 6.13
C VAL A 51 -9.22 -15.21 7.35
N ALA A 52 -9.15 -14.66 8.57
CA ALA A 52 -9.24 -15.46 9.79
C ALA A 52 -10.60 -16.17 9.91
N CYS A 53 -11.72 -15.48 9.63
CA CYS A 53 -13.05 -16.08 9.63
C CYS A 53 -13.17 -17.21 8.59
N ILE A 54 -12.68 -16.98 7.38
CA ILE A 54 -12.67 -17.98 6.31
C ILE A 54 -11.87 -19.22 6.73
N GLY A 55 -10.71 -19.03 7.37
CA GLY A 55 -9.89 -20.12 7.90
C GLY A 55 -10.63 -21.01 8.90
N VAL A 56 -11.41 -20.42 9.81
CA VAL A 56 -12.23 -21.17 10.78
C VAL A 56 -13.29 -22.01 10.07
N VAL A 57 -14.02 -21.42 9.12
CA VAL A 57 -15.08 -22.14 8.38
C VAL A 57 -14.49 -23.32 7.61
N HIS A 58 -13.34 -23.13 6.94
CA HIS A 58 -12.68 -24.20 6.22
C HIS A 58 -12.15 -25.32 7.14
N ALA A 59 -11.65 -24.97 8.34
CA ALA A 59 -11.16 -25.96 9.29
C ALA A 59 -12.26 -26.86 9.88
N VAL A 60 -13.51 -26.38 9.91
CA VAL A 60 -14.67 -27.14 10.42
C VAL A 60 -15.39 -27.90 9.29
N SER A 61 -15.16 -27.50 8.02
CA SER A 61 -15.83 -28.07 6.86
C SER A 61 -15.00 -29.11 6.10
N GLY A 62 -13.74 -29.32 6.47
CA GLY A 62 -12.84 -30.34 5.92
C GLY A 62 -12.70 -31.52 6.88
#